data_AF-A0A923Z8B4-F1
#
_entry.id   AF-A0A923Z8B4-F1
#
_cell.length_a   1.000
_cell.length_b   1.000
_cell.length_c   1.000
_cell.angle_alpha   90.00
_cell.angle_beta   90.00
_cell.angle_gamma   90.00
#
_symmetry.space_group_name_H-M   'P 1'
#
loop_
_entity.id
_entity.type
_entity.pdbx_description
1 polymer ?
#
loop_
_entity_poly.entity_id
_entity_poly.type
_entity_poly.pdbx_seq_one_letter_code
_entity_poly.pdbx_strand_id
1 'polypeptide(L)'
;MSDDGIQKGAILMLALGEDEAAEVMKHLGPREVQKLGAAMSTMKAIQSEELEAVLADFMTETAQNTSLGLDSDEYIRSVLTKALGDDKAASLLNRILGVRDASGIESLKWMDAQSVAELIRNEHPQIIATVLVHLERDHGCEVIGHFTERLRNDVVLRIAT
;
A
#
# COMPACT_ATOMS: atom_id res chain seq x y z
N MET A 1 -5.87 -25.20 -10.21
CA MET A 1 -4.95 -24.72 -9.15
C MET A 1 -3.66 -25.50 -9.27
N SER A 2 -2.53 -24.80 -9.40
CA SER A 2 -1.20 -25.38 -9.21
C SER A 2 -1.04 -25.83 -7.76
N ASP A 3 -0.14 -26.78 -7.49
CA ASP A 3 0.16 -27.23 -6.12
C ASP A 3 0.64 -26.06 -5.24
N ASP A 4 1.38 -25.11 -5.84
CA ASP A 4 1.79 -23.85 -5.22
C ASP A 4 0.59 -23.00 -4.77
N GLY A 5 -0.43 -22.81 -5.62
CA GLY A 5 -1.63 -22.03 -5.27
C GLY A 5 -2.46 -22.67 -4.15
N ILE A 6 -2.44 -24.00 -4.04
CA ILE A 6 -3.11 -24.72 -2.93
C ILE A 6 -2.34 -24.49 -1.62
N GLN A 7 -1.01 -24.50 -1.66
CA GLN A 7 -0.17 -24.22 -0.50
C GLN A 7 -0.35 -22.76 -0.03
N LYS A 8 -0.29 -21.79 -0.94
CA LYS A 8 -0.54 -20.38 -0.62
C LYS A 8 -1.94 -20.15 -0.06
N GLY A 9 -2.96 -20.78 -0.67
CA GLY A 9 -4.33 -20.73 -0.17
C GLY A 9 -4.46 -21.32 1.25
N ALA A 10 -3.81 -22.44 1.54
CA ALA A 10 -3.83 -23.05 2.86
C ALA A 10 -3.15 -22.16 3.92
N ILE A 11 -2.04 -21.50 3.58
CA ILE A 11 -1.37 -20.52 4.45
C ILE A 11 -2.32 -19.34 4.75
N LEU A 12 -3.01 -18.82 3.74
CA LEU A 12 -3.97 -17.73 3.90
C LEU A 12 -5.15 -18.13 4.81
N MET A 13 -5.70 -19.33 4.60
CA MET A 13 -6.81 -19.85 5.43
C MET A 13 -6.40 -20.04 6.88
N LEU A 14 -5.18 -20.51 7.15
CA LEU A 14 -4.66 -20.62 8.51
C LEU A 14 -4.41 -19.25 9.16
N ALA A 15 -4.03 -18.24 8.37
CA ALA A 15 -3.83 -16.88 8.86
C ALA A 15 -5.14 -16.14 9.18
N LEU A 16 -6.22 -16.45 8.47
CA LEU A 16 -7.55 -15.86 8.69
C LEU A 16 -8.17 -16.28 10.03
N GLY A 17 -7.83 -17.47 10.53
CA GLY A 17 -8.48 -18.04 11.72
C GLY A 17 -9.68 -18.91 11.39
N GLU A 18 -10.17 -19.65 12.38
CA GLU A 18 -11.16 -20.72 12.17
C GLU A 18 -12.50 -20.21 11.63
N ASP A 19 -13.00 -19.10 12.16
CA ASP A 19 -14.34 -18.57 11.81
C ASP A 19 -14.35 -18.01 10.36
N GLU A 20 -13.36 -17.20 10.02
CA GLU A 20 -13.23 -16.54 8.72
C GLU A 20 -12.88 -17.55 7.62
N ALA A 21 -12.00 -18.51 7.92
CA ALA A 21 -11.71 -19.61 7.00
C ALA A 21 -12.96 -20.46 6.75
N ALA A 22 -13.80 -20.69 7.76
CA ALA A 22 -15.06 -21.42 7.58
C ALA A 22 -16.03 -20.68 6.63
N GLU A 23 -16.12 -19.35 6.70
CA GLU A 23 -16.92 -18.58 5.74
C GLU A 23 -16.39 -18.72 4.31
N VAL A 24 -15.07 -18.65 4.10
CA VAL A 24 -14.46 -18.85 2.78
C VAL A 24 -14.72 -20.28 2.26
N MET A 25 -14.63 -21.31 3.11
CA MET A 25 -14.89 -22.70 2.75
C MET A 25 -16.31 -22.94 2.21
N LYS A 26 -17.31 -22.18 2.67
CA LYS A 26 -18.70 -22.30 2.18
C LYS A 26 -18.85 -21.94 0.69
N HIS A 27 -17.91 -21.16 0.15
CA HIS A 27 -17.91 -20.74 -1.24
C HIS A 27 -17.14 -21.67 -2.18
N LEU A 28 -16.48 -22.71 -1.64
CA LEU A 28 -15.64 -23.64 -2.40
C LEU A 28 -16.38 -24.93 -2.75
N GLY A 29 -16.01 -25.54 -3.89
CA GLY A 29 -16.53 -26.84 -4.28
C GLY A 29 -15.93 -27.98 -3.44
N PRO A 30 -16.59 -29.17 -3.35
CA PRO A 30 -16.12 -30.28 -2.52
C PRO A 30 -14.67 -30.72 -2.79
N ARG A 31 -14.24 -30.66 -4.06
CA ARG A 31 -12.86 -31.01 -4.46
C ARG A 31 -11.83 -29.99 -4.01
N GLU A 32 -12.20 -28.72 -3.93
CA GLU A 32 -11.30 -27.63 -3.51
C GLU A 32 -11.14 -27.63 -2.01
N VAL A 33 -12.24 -27.80 -1.27
CA VAL A 33 -12.24 -28.00 0.18
C VAL A 33 -11.35 -29.18 0.57
N GLN A 34 -11.44 -30.31 -0.15
CA GLN A 34 -10.60 -31.47 0.13
C GLN A 34 -9.10 -31.17 -0.08
N LYS A 35 -8.75 -30.44 -1.14
CA LYS A 35 -7.36 -30.08 -1.45
C LYS A 35 -6.79 -29.10 -0.42
N LEU A 36 -7.53 -28.05 -0.11
CA LEU A 36 -7.15 -27.05 0.90
C LEU A 36 -7.05 -27.69 2.29
N GLY A 37 -8.03 -28.48 2.70
CA GLY A 37 -8.01 -29.18 3.98
C GLY A 37 -6.83 -30.14 4.12
N ALA A 38 -6.50 -30.89 3.05
CA ALA A 38 -5.32 -31.75 3.04
C ALA A 38 -4.03 -30.93 3.20
N ALA A 39 -3.87 -29.83 2.45
CA ALA A 39 -2.71 -28.96 2.55
C ALA A 39 -2.58 -28.34 3.96
N MET A 40 -3.66 -27.80 4.51
CA MET A 40 -3.70 -27.24 5.87
C MET A 40 -3.29 -28.27 6.93
N SER A 41 -3.73 -29.53 6.80
CA SER A 41 -3.39 -30.60 7.75
C SER A 41 -1.91 -31.00 7.76
N THR A 42 -1.21 -30.77 6.65
CA THR A 42 0.21 -31.10 6.51
C THR A 42 1.14 -29.98 7.00
N MET A 43 0.60 -28.77 7.21
CA MET A 43 1.36 -27.63 7.68
C MET A 43 1.55 -27.70 9.19
N LYS A 44 2.81 -27.76 9.63
CA LYS A 44 3.16 -27.86 11.06
C LYS A 44 3.71 -26.56 11.65
N ALA A 45 4.46 -25.80 10.87
CA ALA A 45 4.98 -24.50 11.25
C ALA A 45 5.18 -23.69 9.98
N ILE A 46 4.51 -22.56 9.88
CA ILE A 46 4.69 -21.60 8.78
C ILE A 46 5.68 -20.56 9.29
N GLN A 47 6.78 -20.36 8.56
CA GLN A 47 7.72 -19.30 8.91
C GLN A 47 7.08 -17.94 8.64
N SER A 48 7.33 -16.95 9.49
CA SER A 48 6.74 -15.61 9.32
C SER A 48 7.05 -15.02 7.95
N GLU A 49 8.25 -15.26 7.41
CA GLU A 49 8.66 -14.81 6.08
C GLU A 49 7.83 -15.43 4.95
N GLU A 50 7.44 -16.70 5.07
CA GLU A 50 6.61 -17.39 4.09
C GLU A 50 5.16 -16.88 4.14
N LEU A 51 4.62 -16.69 5.35
CA LEU A 51 3.31 -16.09 5.53
C LEU A 51 3.24 -14.68 4.95
N GLU A 52 4.25 -13.84 5.22
CA GLU A 52 4.34 -12.49 4.70
C GLU A 52 4.40 -12.45 3.17
N ALA A 53 5.20 -13.32 2.57
CA ALA A 53 5.29 -13.43 1.11
C ALA A 53 3.93 -13.79 0.49
N VAL A 54 3.22 -14.77 1.06
CA VAL A 54 1.89 -15.18 0.59
C VAL A 54 0.86 -14.07 0.72
N LEU A 55 0.86 -13.33 1.83
CA LEU A 55 -0.03 -12.18 2.03
C LEU A 55 0.27 -11.05 1.04
N ALA A 56 1.55 -10.75 0.80
CA ALA A 56 1.97 -9.73 -0.17
C ALA A 56 1.54 -10.08 -1.60
N ASP A 57 1.70 -11.34 -2.00
CA ASP A 57 1.25 -11.85 -3.30
C ASP A 57 -0.28 -11.72 -3.44
N PHE A 58 -1.03 -12.16 -2.42
CA PHE A 58 -2.50 -12.08 -2.43
C PHE A 58 -3.00 -10.62 -2.53
N MET A 59 -2.38 -9.70 -1.79
CA MET A 59 -2.70 -8.28 -1.88
C MET A 59 -2.39 -7.68 -3.26
N THR A 60 -1.28 -8.09 -3.86
CA THR A 60 -0.89 -7.63 -5.20
C THR A 60 -1.90 -8.11 -6.24
N GLU A 61 -2.29 -9.39 -6.20
CA GLU A 61 -3.28 -9.93 -7.13
C GLU A 61 -4.68 -9.35 -6.92
N THR A 62 -5.10 -9.14 -5.68
CA THR A 62 -6.41 -8.51 -5.39
C THR A 62 -6.44 -7.04 -5.79
N ALA A 63 -5.35 -6.29 -5.62
CA ALA A 63 -5.24 -4.91 -6.09
C ALA A 63 -5.29 -4.81 -7.62
N GLN A 64 -4.69 -5.76 -8.35
CA GLN A 64 -4.75 -5.79 -9.82
C GLN A 64 -6.15 -6.12 -10.36
N ASN A 65 -6.91 -6.94 -9.63
CA ASN A 65 -8.29 -7.30 -9.99
C ASN A 65 -9.33 -6.28 -9.52
N THR A 66 -8.98 -5.41 -8.58
CA THR A 66 -9.85 -4.34 -8.06
C THR A 66 -9.48 -3.02 -8.74
N SER A 67 -9.90 -2.85 -10.00
CA SER A 67 -9.66 -1.66 -10.84
C SER A 67 -10.37 -0.38 -10.37
N LEU A 68 -10.46 -0.14 -9.06
CA LEU A 68 -10.95 1.11 -8.44
C LEU A 68 -9.92 1.51 -7.39
N GLY A 69 -8.84 2.14 -7.87
CA GLY A 69 -7.87 2.81 -7.02
C GLY A 69 -8.55 3.97 -6.30
N LEU A 70 -8.72 3.82 -5.00
CA LEU A 70 -8.72 4.81 -3.93
C LEU A 70 -9.10 4.03 -2.64
N ASP A 71 -8.28 4.14 -1.60
CA ASP A 71 -8.45 3.60 -0.22
C ASP A 71 -8.10 2.13 0.11
N SER A 72 -7.38 1.39 -0.74
CA SER A 72 -6.88 0.05 -0.36
C SER A 72 -5.93 0.07 0.83
N ASP A 73 -5.09 1.10 0.93
CA ASP A 73 -3.97 1.12 1.88
C ASP A 73 -4.41 1.48 3.29
N GLU A 74 -5.40 2.37 3.42
CA GLU A 74 -6.02 2.67 4.71
C GLU A 74 -6.87 1.49 5.19
N TYR A 75 -7.58 0.82 4.29
CA TYR A 75 -8.28 -0.42 4.60
C TYR A 75 -7.31 -1.51 5.08
N ILE A 76 -6.20 -1.74 4.36
CA ILE A 76 -5.16 -2.71 4.72
C ILE A 76 -4.52 -2.35 6.06
N ARG A 77 -4.21 -1.07 6.30
CA ARG A 77 -3.71 -0.57 7.59
C ARG A 77 -4.69 -0.88 8.71
N SER A 78 -5.97 -0.56 8.52
CA SER A 78 -7.03 -0.86 9.49
C SER A 78 -7.12 -2.36 9.80
N VAL A 79 -7.05 -3.21 8.77
CA VAL A 79 -7.16 -4.67 8.91
C VAL A 79 -5.94 -5.24 9.64
N LEU A 80 -4.72 -4.89 9.20
CA LEU A 80 -3.49 -5.39 9.81
C LEU A 80 -3.33 -4.92 11.27
N THR A 81 -3.67 -3.66 11.55
CA THR A 81 -3.69 -3.12 12.93
C THR A 81 -4.69 -3.86 13.81
N LYS A 82 -5.90 -4.13 13.33
CA LYS A 82 -6.92 -4.88 14.10
C LYS A 82 -6.54 -6.34 14.34
N ALA A 83 -5.89 -6.98 13.37
CA ALA A 83 -5.55 -8.40 13.45
C ALA A 83 -4.29 -8.68 14.30
N LEU A 84 -3.30 -7.78 14.28
CA LEU A 84 -1.95 -8.06 14.80
C LEU A 84 -1.53 -7.13 15.94
N GLY A 85 -2.30 -6.05 16.20
CA GLY A 85 -1.95 -4.98 17.12
C GLY A 85 -0.96 -3.98 16.51
N ASP A 86 -0.94 -2.77 17.07
CA ASP A 86 -0.24 -1.61 16.49
C ASP A 86 1.24 -1.86 16.16
N ASP A 87 2.01 -2.46 17.08
CA ASP A 87 3.46 -2.62 16.92
C ASP A 87 3.84 -3.60 15.79
N LYS A 88 3.15 -4.75 15.73
CA LYS A 88 3.41 -5.77 14.70
C LYS A 88 2.89 -5.32 13.34
N ALA A 89 1.71 -4.69 13.33
CA ALA A 89 1.14 -4.12 12.12
C ALA A 89 2.04 -3.02 11.55
N ALA A 90 2.57 -2.11 12.37
CA ALA A 90 3.46 -1.04 11.90
C ALA A 90 4.74 -1.58 11.26
N SER A 91 5.37 -2.60 11.86
CA SER A 91 6.55 -3.26 11.31
C SER A 91 6.27 -3.92 9.95
N LEU A 92 5.15 -4.65 9.86
CA LEU A 92 4.73 -5.32 8.63
C LEU A 92 4.29 -4.33 7.55
N LEU A 93 3.50 -3.32 7.91
CA LEU A 93 3.09 -2.25 7.01
C LEU A 93 4.29 -1.50 6.46
N ASN A 94 5.30 -1.20 7.28
CA ASN A 94 6.54 -0.57 6.79
C ASN A 94 7.31 -1.49 5.83
N ARG A 95 7.29 -2.80 6.04
CA ARG A 95 7.97 -3.77 5.16
C ARG A 95 7.18 -4.03 3.86
N ILE A 96 5.86 -3.98 3.90
CA ILE A 96 4.95 -4.29 2.80
C ILE A 96 4.67 -3.03 1.94
N LEU A 97 4.29 -1.92 2.58
CA LEU A 97 4.00 -0.65 1.91
C LEU A 97 5.28 0.17 1.65
N GLY A 98 6.32 0.01 2.47
CA GLY A 98 7.58 0.74 2.26
C GLY A 98 8.39 0.30 1.03
N VAL A 99 7.99 -0.79 0.35
CA VAL A 99 8.61 -1.28 -0.89
C VAL A 99 7.82 -0.90 -2.14
N ARG A 100 6.53 -0.55 -2.01
CA ARG A 100 5.75 -0.01 -3.12
C ARG A 100 5.73 1.50 -2.96
N ASP A 101 6.63 2.17 -3.68
CA ASP A 101 6.63 3.60 -3.96
C ASP A 101 5.25 4.25 -3.70
N ALA A 102 5.04 4.78 -2.48
CA ALA A 102 4.40 6.07 -2.40
C ALA A 102 5.39 6.96 -3.14
N SER A 103 5.12 7.20 -4.42
CA SER A 103 5.97 8.07 -5.25
C SER A 103 6.36 9.26 -4.37
N GLY A 104 7.63 9.66 -4.30
CA GLY A 104 8.06 10.66 -3.30
C GLY A 104 7.20 11.94 -3.27
N ILE A 105 6.46 12.20 -4.36
CA ILE A 105 5.44 13.23 -4.55
C ILE A 105 4.12 12.98 -3.80
N GLU A 106 3.64 11.73 -3.69
CA GLU A 106 2.41 11.39 -2.95
C GLU A 106 2.54 11.67 -1.45
N SER A 107 3.71 11.41 -0.88
CA SER A 107 4.02 11.78 0.51
C SER A 107 3.91 13.30 0.74
N LEU A 108 4.16 14.13 -0.29
CA LEU A 108 4.07 15.58 -0.18
C LEU A 108 2.62 16.08 -0.04
N LYS A 109 1.63 15.33 -0.53
CA LYS A 109 0.21 15.72 -0.42
C LYS A 109 -0.30 15.77 1.02
N TRP A 110 0.37 15.04 1.92
CA TRP A 110 0.00 14.90 3.32
C TRP A 110 0.87 15.75 4.26
N MET A 111 1.91 16.40 3.73
CA MET A 111 2.78 17.30 4.48
C MET A 111 2.17 18.70 4.52
N ASP A 112 2.47 19.49 5.56
CA ASP A 112 2.09 20.90 5.57
C ASP A 112 2.87 21.70 4.50
N ALA A 113 2.25 22.75 3.99
CA ALA A 113 2.79 23.52 2.86
C ALA A 113 4.18 24.11 3.12
N GLN A 114 4.48 24.46 4.38
CA GLN A 114 5.78 24.98 4.77
C GLN A 114 6.86 23.89 4.69
N SER A 115 6.58 22.71 5.25
CA SER A 115 7.49 21.55 5.19
C SER A 115 7.78 21.11 3.75
N VAL A 116 6.77 21.11 2.88
CA VAL A 116 6.95 20.81 1.45
C VAL A 116 7.85 21.87 0.80
N ALA A 117 7.58 23.15 1.05
CA ALA A 117 8.38 24.25 0.51
C ALA A 117 9.84 24.18 0.97
N GLU A 118 10.10 23.86 2.24
CA GLU A 118 11.45 23.70 2.78
C GLU A 118 12.19 22.52 2.15
N LEU A 119 11.50 21.40 1.95
CA LEU A 119 12.06 20.19 1.34
C LEU A 119 12.53 20.45 -0.10
N ILE A 120 11.73 21.16 -0.91
CA ILE A 120 12.01 21.36 -2.33
C ILE A 120 12.71 22.69 -2.65
N ARG A 121 13.03 23.53 -1.66
CA ARG A 121 13.56 24.90 -1.89
C ARG A 121 14.89 24.96 -2.64
N ASN A 122 15.69 23.92 -2.54
CA ASN A 122 17.04 23.84 -3.14
C ASN A 122 17.04 23.09 -4.48
N GLU A 123 15.88 22.58 -4.90
CA GLU A 123 15.73 21.89 -6.17
C GLU A 123 15.75 22.85 -7.34
N HIS A 124 16.05 22.32 -8.53
CA HIS A 124 15.99 23.12 -9.75
C HIS A 124 14.53 23.59 -10.00
N PRO A 125 14.29 24.83 -10.49
CA PRO A 125 12.93 25.34 -10.72
C PRO A 125 12.04 24.44 -11.58
N GLN A 126 12.63 23.65 -12.49
CA GLN A 126 11.92 22.64 -13.26
C GLN A 126 11.41 21.47 -12.42
N ILE A 127 12.19 21.00 -11.45
CA ILE A 127 11.81 19.91 -10.55
C ILE A 127 10.68 20.40 -9.63
N ILE A 128 10.81 21.62 -9.09
CA ILE A 128 9.77 22.25 -8.27
C ILE A 128 8.46 22.38 -9.06
N ALA A 129 8.51 22.83 -10.32
CA ALA A 129 7.34 22.92 -11.18
C ALA A 129 6.68 21.54 -11.39
N THR A 130 7.47 20.51 -11.69
CA THR A 130 6.97 19.14 -11.84
C THR A 130 6.27 18.65 -10.57
N VAL A 131 6.86 18.90 -9.39
CA VAL A 131 6.26 18.52 -8.10
C VAL A 131 4.91 19.22 -7.90
N LEU A 132 4.84 20.52 -8.11
CA LEU A 132 3.63 21.32 -7.89
C LEU A 132 2.46 20.93 -8.80
N VAL A 133 2.72 20.50 -10.04
CA VAL A 133 1.68 20.03 -10.98
C VAL A 133 0.97 18.76 -10.48
N HIS A 134 1.63 18.00 -9.61
CA HIS A 134 1.09 16.77 -9.03
C HIS A 134 0.43 16.99 -7.65
N LEU A 135 0.49 18.19 -7.09
CA LEU A 135 -0.24 18.57 -5.88
C LEU A 135 -1.64 19.07 -6.21
N GLU A 136 -2.55 18.98 -5.24
CA GLU A 136 -3.86 19.60 -5.36
C GLU A 136 -3.72 21.12 -5.47
N ARG A 137 -4.63 21.77 -6.22
CA ARG A 137 -4.53 23.21 -6.54
C ARG A 137 -4.37 24.08 -5.29
N ASP A 138 -5.19 23.85 -4.28
CA ASP A 138 -5.19 24.67 -3.06
C ASP A 138 -3.87 24.48 -2.29
N HIS A 139 -3.42 23.23 -2.14
CA HIS A 139 -2.16 22.89 -1.49
C HIS A 139 -0.93 23.44 -2.24
N GLY A 140 -0.91 23.30 -3.57
CA GLY A 140 0.15 23.86 -4.43
C GLY A 140 0.22 25.39 -4.33
N CYS A 141 -0.93 26.07 -4.25
CA CYS A 141 -0.99 27.51 -4.01
C CYS A 141 -0.38 27.92 -2.67
N GLU A 142 -0.66 27.17 -1.60
CA GLU A 142 -0.07 27.40 -0.28
C GLU A 142 1.46 27.21 -0.31
N VAL A 143 1.96 26.14 -0.92
CA VAL A 143 3.40 25.86 -1.06
C VAL A 143 4.12 26.98 -1.81
N ILE A 144 3.54 27.44 -2.94
CA ILE A 144 4.07 28.57 -3.72
C ILE A 144 4.11 29.86 -2.88
N GLY A 145 3.17 30.02 -1.94
CA GLY A 145 3.12 31.15 -1.01
C GLY A 145 4.38 31.32 -0.16
N HIS A 146 5.07 30.22 0.15
CA HIS A 146 6.29 30.20 0.96
C HIS A 146 7.59 30.51 0.16
N PHE A 147 7.51 30.60 -1.17
CA PHE A 147 8.68 30.91 -1.99
C PHE A 147 8.96 32.41 -2.11
N THR A 148 10.25 32.74 -2.33
CA THR A 148 10.65 34.10 -2.70
C THR A 148 10.00 34.52 -4.02
N GLU A 149 9.75 35.81 -4.21
CA GLU A 149 9.13 36.36 -5.43
C GLU A 149 9.84 35.89 -6.71
N ARG A 150 11.18 35.88 -6.70
CA ARG A 150 11.99 35.42 -7.83
C ARG A 150 11.75 33.95 -8.17
N LEU A 151 11.79 33.05 -7.18
CA LEU A 151 11.61 31.62 -7.39
C LEU A 151 10.17 31.31 -7.82
N ARG A 152 9.19 31.94 -7.16
CA ARG A 152 7.78 31.81 -7.50
C ARG A 152 7.48 32.17 -8.94
N ASN A 153 7.99 33.30 -9.44
CA ASN A 153 7.77 33.71 -10.83
C ASN A 153 8.39 32.71 -11.83
N ASP A 154 9.58 32.18 -11.53
CA ASP A 154 10.30 31.24 -12.40
C ASP A 154 9.59 29.87 -12.48
N VAL A 155 9.03 29.43 -11.36
CA VAL A 155 8.27 28.16 -11.26
C VAL A 155 6.89 28.28 -11.91
N VAL A 156 6.15 29.37 -11.67
CA VAL A 156 4.83 29.58 -12.28
C VAL A 156 4.90 29.65 -13.80
N LEU A 157 5.93 30.29 -14.35
CA LEU A 157 6.15 30.33 -15.80
C LEU A 157 6.34 28.92 -16.39
N ARG A 158 7.05 28.04 -15.69
CA ARG A 158 7.28 26.63 -16.10
C ARG A 158 6.04 25.76 -15.96
N ILE A 159 5.16 26.05 -15.02
CA ILE A 159 3.86 25.36 -14.92
C ILE A 159 2.95 25.73 -16.11
N ALA A 160 3.12 26.94 -16.65
CA ALA A 160 2.31 27.46 -17.76
C ALA A 160 2.83 27.10 -19.16
N THR A 161 4.01 26.48 -19.29
CA THR A 161 4.66 26.14 -20.57
C THR A 161 4.85 24.64 -20.72
#